data_AF-A0A8J4QQJ2-F1
#
_entry.id   AF-A0A8J4QQJ2-F1
#
_cell.length_a   1.000
_cell.length_b   1.000
_cell.length_c   1.000
_cell.angle_alpha   90.00
_cell.angle_beta   90.00
_cell.angle_gamma   90.00
#
_symmetry.space_group_name_H-M   'P 1'
#
loop_
_entity.id
_entity.type
_entity.pdbx_description
1 polymer ?
#
loop_
_entity_poly.entity_id
_entity_poly.type
_entity_poly.pdbx_seq_one_letter_code
_entity_poly.pdbx_strand_id
1 'polypeptide(L)' 'MEGEKGAHYDEVGCATPRRCECQIPVASLPPPAPKKKPFALGKKRVPPKNGYFHPPDLDIFFAMAPTRQACA' A
#
# COMPACT_ATOMS: atom_id res chain seq x y z
N MET A 1 -55.12 32.12 -9.85
CA MET A 1 -53.89 32.90 -9.54
C MET A 1 -53.71 32.67 -8.06
N GLU A 2 -52.71 31.94 -7.59
CA GLU A 2 -51.31 32.36 -7.53
C GLU A 2 -50.44 31.09 -7.47
N GLY A 3 -49.42 30.98 -8.32
CA GLY A 3 -48.45 29.88 -8.30
C GLY A 3 -47.26 30.27 -7.44
N GLU A 4 -46.93 29.40 -6.48
CA GLU A 4 -45.82 29.53 -5.54
C GLU A 4 -44.47 29.64 -6.29
N LYS A 5 -43.74 30.74 -6.11
CA LYS A 5 -42.36 30.86 -6.58
C LYS A 5 -41.42 30.23 -5.56
N GLY A 6 -41.26 28.91 -5.65
CA GLY A 6 -40.16 28.20 -5.00
C GLY A 6 -38.83 28.68 -5.58
N ALA A 7 -37.88 29.03 -4.71
CA ALA A 7 -36.53 29.42 -5.11
C ALA A 7 -35.88 28.27 -5.90
N HIS A 8 -35.51 28.57 -7.14
CA HIS A 8 -34.75 27.67 -8.01
C HIS A 8 -33.30 27.62 -7.50
N TYR A 9 -32.99 26.64 -6.66
CA TYR A 9 -31.61 26.32 -6.31
C TYR A 9 -31.05 25.49 -7.45
N ASP A 10 -30.22 26.09 -8.28
CA ASP A 10 -29.43 25.35 -9.25
C ASP A 10 -28.66 24.24 -8.52
N GLU A 11 -28.93 22.98 -8.88
CA GLU A 11 -28.36 21.73 -8.36
C GLU A 11 -26.85 21.57 -8.62
N VAL A 12 -26.10 22.66 -8.72
CA VAL A 12 -24.66 22.61 -8.82
C VAL A 12 -24.11 22.43 -7.40
N GLY A 13 -24.12 21.19 -6.93
CA GLY A 13 -23.44 20.80 -5.70
C GLY A 13 -21.94 21.14 -5.74
N CYS A 14 -21.20 20.82 -4.67
CA CYS A 14 -19.76 21.03 -4.61
C CYS A 14 -19.05 20.23 -5.73
N ALA A 15 -18.66 20.92 -6.81
CA ALA A 15 -18.00 20.32 -7.97
C ALA A 15 -16.62 20.93 -8.21
N THR A 16 -15.70 20.13 -8.74
CA THR A 16 -14.36 20.58 -9.12
C THR A 16 -14.45 21.67 -10.21
N PRO A 17 -13.77 22.83 -10.05
CA PRO A 17 -13.75 23.88 -11.06
C PRO A 17 -13.27 23.39 -12.42
N ARG A 18 -14.02 23.70 -13.48
CA ARG A 18 -13.74 23.24 -14.85
C ARG A 18 -12.83 24.17 -15.66
N ARG A 19 -12.58 25.39 -15.19
CA ARG A 19 -11.68 26.36 -15.84
C ARG A 19 -10.26 25.81 -15.92
N CYS A 20 -9.62 25.91 -17.08
CA CYS A 20 -8.29 25.34 -17.33
C CYS A 20 -7.23 25.84 -16.33
N GLU A 21 -7.33 27.10 -15.90
CA GLU A 21 -6.45 27.73 -14.91
C GLU A 21 -6.50 27.05 -13.52
N CYS A 22 -7.62 26.40 -13.20
CA CYS A 22 -7.86 25.72 -11.93
C CYS A 22 -7.66 24.20 -12.03
N GLN A 23 -7.44 23.65 -13.23
CA GLN A 23 -7.25 22.22 -13.40
C GLN A 23 -5.82 21.84 -13.01
N ILE A 24 -5.69 20.79 -12.21
CA ILE A 24 -4.39 20.19 -11.93
C ILE A 24 -3.89 19.54 -13.23
N PRO A 25 -2.68 19.89 -13.71
CA PRO A 25 -2.12 19.26 -14.90
C PRO A 25 -2.07 17.74 -14.71
N VAL A 26 -2.51 17.00 -15.72
CA VAL A 26 -2.38 15.54 -15.73
C VAL A 26 -0.88 15.22 -15.81
N ALA A 27 -0.28 14.86 -14.67
CA ALA A 27 1.10 14.39 -14.63
C ALA A 27 1.20 13.14 -15.52
N SER A 28 2.17 13.11 -16.45
CA SER A 28 2.21 12.06 -17.47
C SER A 28 2.45 10.68 -16.88
N LEU A 29 3.13 10.56 -15.73
CA LEU A 29 3.33 9.34 -14.95
C LEU A 29 3.62 9.69 -13.47
N PRO A 30 3.26 8.83 -12.50
CA PRO A 30 3.72 8.96 -11.12
C PRO A 30 5.25 8.86 -11.05
N PRO A 31 5.90 9.40 -10.00
CA PRO A 31 7.34 9.25 -9.82
C PRO A 31 7.71 7.74 -9.77
N PRO A 32 8.92 7.38 -10.21
CA PRO A 32 9.36 5.98 -10.23
C PRO A 32 9.36 5.39 -8.81
N ALA A 33 9.04 4.09 -8.72
CA ALA A 33 9.00 3.39 -7.44
C ALA A 33 10.36 3.45 -6.71
N PRO A 34 10.36 3.55 -5.36
CA PRO A 34 11.58 3.52 -4.57
C PRO A 34 12.41 2.26 -4.87
N LYS A 35 13.71 2.45 -5.15
CA LYS A 35 14.62 1.33 -5.38
C LYS A 35 14.90 0.60 -4.06
N LYS A 36 14.71 -0.72 -4.05
CA LYS A 36 15.16 -1.56 -2.93
C LYS A 36 16.67 -1.44 -2.78
N LYS A 37 17.16 -1.31 -1.54
CA LYS A 37 18.61 -1.35 -1.28
C LYS A 37 19.13 -2.75 -1.64
N PRO A 38 20.30 -2.86 -2.30
CA PRO A 38 20.87 -4.16 -2.60
C PRO A 38 21.08 -4.92 -1.28
N PHE A 39 20.62 -6.16 -1.23
CA PHE A 39 21.01 -7.07 -0.17
C PHE A 39 22.53 -7.22 -0.27
N ALA A 40 23.26 -6.83 0.79
CA ALA A 40 24.71 -6.95 0.81
C ALA A 40 25.07 -8.43 0.96
N LEU A 41 25.14 -9.14 -0.17
CA LEU A 41 25.68 -10.49 -0.30
C LEU A 41 27.12 -10.47 0.24
N GLY A 42 27.32 -10.91 1.48
CA GLY A 42 28.63 -10.89 2.15
C GLY A 42 28.59 -10.32 3.56
N LYS A 43 27.63 -9.46 3.89
CA LYS A 43 27.35 -9.12 5.29
C LYS A 43 26.42 -10.19 5.84
N LYS A 44 26.98 -11.31 6.31
CA LYS A 44 26.20 -12.28 7.09
C LYS A 44 25.47 -11.46 8.17
N ARG A 45 24.14 -11.46 8.13
CA ARG A 45 23.34 -10.80 9.17
C ARG A 45 23.75 -11.46 10.48
N VAL A 46 24.44 -10.71 11.33
CA VAL A 46 24.80 -11.18 12.65
C VAL A 46 23.49 -11.32 13.43
N PRO A 47 23.27 -12.43 14.16
CA PRO A 47 22.16 -12.53 15.07
C PRO A 47 22.09 -11.32 16.02
N PRO A 48 20.89 -10.93 16.48
CA PRO A 48 20.76 -9.91 17.51
C PRO A 48 21.65 -10.25 18.71
N LYS A 49 22.15 -9.22 19.40
CA LYS A 49 23.07 -9.37 20.54
C LYS A 49 22.55 -10.30 21.63
N ASN A 50 21.22 -10.37 21.78
CA ASN A 50 20.55 -11.15 22.81
C ASN A 50 19.92 -12.44 22.25
N GLY A 51 20.32 -12.84 21.05
CA GLY A 51 19.66 -13.93 20.33
C GLY A 51 18.31 -13.50 19.73
N TYR A 52 17.71 -14.41 18.97
CA TYR A 52 16.33 -14.26 18.53
C TYR A 52 15.40 -14.71 19.66
N PHE A 53 14.12 -14.36 19.56
CA PHE A 53 13.12 -14.92 20.46
C PHE A 53 13.02 -16.43 20.20
N HIS A 54 13.26 -17.23 21.24
CA HIS A 54 13.17 -18.69 21.22
C HIS A 54 12.02 -19.13 22.15
N PRO A 55 10.77 -19.10 21.68
CA PRO A 55 9.68 -19.68 22.42
C PRO A 55 9.78 -21.22 22.33
N PRO A 56 9.43 -21.94 23.40
CA PRO A 56 9.67 -23.38 23.53
C PRO A 56 8.90 -24.24 22.52
N ASP A 57 7.92 -23.67 21.84
CA ASP A 57 7.08 -24.31 20.84
C ASP A 57 7.65 -24.22 19.42
N LEU A 58 8.56 -23.29 19.12
CA LEU A 58 9.08 -23.12 17.75
C LEU A 58 9.97 -24.27 17.29
N ASP A 59 10.75 -24.87 18.20
CA ASP A 59 11.65 -25.98 17.87
C ASP A 59 10.89 -27.22 17.38
N ILE A 60 9.64 -27.38 17.80
CA ILE A 60 8.77 -28.47 17.36
C ILE A 60 8.50 -28.37 15.86
N PHE A 61 8.23 -27.15 15.34
CA PHE A 61 7.97 -26.95 13.91
C PHE A 61 9.21 -27.21 13.05
N PHE A 62 10.41 -26.93 13.55
CA PHE A 62 11.66 -27.19 12.84
C PHE A 62 12.14 -28.64 12.98
N ALA A 63 11.76 -29.34 14.04
CA ALA A 63 12.01 -30.77 14.23
C ALA A 63 11.14 -31.64 13.32
N MET A 64 10.03 -31.10 12.79
CA MET A 64 9.23 -31.79 11.78
C MET A 64 10.05 -31.97 10.50
N ALA A 65 10.20 -33.23 10.07
CA ALA A 65 10.84 -33.54 8.80
C ALA A 65 10.13 -32.77 7.67
N PRO A 66 10.86 -32.18 6.71
CA PRO A 66 10.25 -31.55 5.56
C PRO A 66 9.32 -32.54 4.87
N THR A 67 8.02 -32.25 4.83
CA THR A 67 7.07 -33.01 4.04
C THR A 67 7.36 -32.72 2.58
N ARG A 68 8.27 -33.50 1.98
CA ARG A 68 8.46 -33.52 0.54
C ARG A 68 7.21 -34.11 -0.09
N GLN A 69 6.24 -33.26 -0.44
CA GLN A 69 5.35 -33.55 -1.54
C GLN A 69 5.88 -32.82 -2.76
N ALA A 70 6.57 -33.55 -3.63
CA ALA A 70 6.75 -33.13 -5.00
C ALA A 70 5.42 -33.39 -5.73
N CYS A 71 4.84 -32.36 -6.32
CA CYS A 71 3.79 -32.54 -7.33
C CYS A 71 4.46 -32.96 -8.63
N ALA A 72 3.82 -33.89 -9.35
CA ALA A 72 4.09 -34.16 -10.77
C ALA A 72 3.37 -33.12 -11.64
#